data_AF-A0A7W5ZMI5-F1
#
_entry.id   AF-A0A7W5ZMI5-F1
#
_cell.length_a   1.000
_cell.length_b   1.000
_cell.length_c   1.000
_cell.angle_alpha   90.00
_cell.angle_beta   90.00
_cell.angle_gamma   90.00
#
_symmetry.space_group_name_H-M   'P 1'
#
loop_
_entity.id
_entity.type
_entity.pdbx_description
1 polymer ?
#
loop_
_entity_poly.entity_id
_entity_poly.type
_entity_poly.pdbx_seq_one_letter_code
_entity_poly.pdbx_strand_id
1 'polypeptide(L)'
;MINHSNENTLMDDANSPEVNKQLLGIVSQDFVKVSDQLKEASYQIRKRGFSTHPIFVAVQKEIELGVLLIGKTELENEWSYRASMLDEFIQRNLVGLESIELFKENYKNPDEYCCLFVIQGDFAGFIFIPYPED
;
A
#
# COMPACT_ATOMS: atom_id res chain seq x y z
N MET A 1 16.11 -8.25 33.98
CA MET A 1 16.64 -8.95 32.78
C MET A 1 15.65 -10.07 32.52
N ILE A 2 14.81 -10.02 31.48
CA ILE A 2 15.17 -9.85 30.07
C ILE A 2 14.02 -9.09 29.37
N ASN A 3 14.32 -7.93 28.76
CA ASN A 3 13.39 -7.26 27.85
C ASN A 3 13.40 -8.03 26.52
N HIS A 4 12.33 -8.75 26.21
CA HIS A 4 12.01 -9.14 24.85
C HIS A 4 10.79 -8.33 24.41
N SER A 5 11.03 -7.06 24.08
CA SER A 5 10.12 -6.28 23.26
C SER A 5 10.26 -6.81 21.84
N ASN A 6 9.43 -7.78 21.46
CA ASN A 6 9.46 -8.36 20.11
C ASN A 6 9.01 -7.31 19.09
N GLU A 7 9.90 -7.07 18.12
CA GLU A 7 9.91 -6.03 17.10
C GLU A 7 8.88 -6.23 15.98
N ASN A 8 7.63 -6.59 16.28
CA ASN A 8 6.58 -6.75 15.25
C ASN A 8 5.31 -5.92 15.50
N THR A 9 5.39 -4.90 16.35
CA THR A 9 4.24 -4.03 16.71
C THR A 9 3.64 -3.31 15.50
N LEU A 10 4.45 -3.00 14.48
CA LEU A 10 3.97 -2.26 13.32
C LEU A 10 2.90 -3.04 12.55
N MET A 11 2.95 -4.37 12.47
CA MET A 11 2.04 -5.14 11.59
C MET A 11 0.70 -5.49 12.27
N ASP A 12 0.71 -5.64 13.60
CA ASP A 12 -0.49 -5.85 14.44
C ASP A 12 -1.33 -4.56 14.54
N ASP A 13 -0.70 -3.41 14.78
CA ASP A 13 -1.40 -2.12 14.86
C ASP A 13 -1.82 -1.59 13.46
N ALA A 14 -0.98 -1.76 12.43
CA ALA A 14 -1.24 -1.26 11.08
C ALA A 14 -2.34 -2.00 10.30
N ASN A 15 -2.78 -3.18 10.77
CA ASN A 15 -3.89 -3.93 10.20
C ASN A 15 -5.10 -4.01 11.14
N SER A 16 -5.11 -3.25 12.22
CA SER A 16 -6.31 -3.13 13.05
C SER A 16 -7.47 -2.58 12.20
N PRO A 17 -8.68 -3.16 12.30
CA PRO A 17 -9.82 -2.75 11.47
C PRO A 17 -10.19 -1.27 11.65
N GLU A 18 -9.91 -0.71 12.82
CA GLU A 18 -10.13 0.70 13.13
C GLU A 18 -9.15 1.63 12.39
N VAL A 19 -7.86 1.30 12.39
CA VAL A 19 -6.81 2.04 11.66
C VAL A 19 -7.07 1.97 10.16
N ASN A 20 -7.39 0.79 9.64
CA ASN A 20 -7.71 0.60 8.22
C ASN A 20 -8.92 1.43 7.78
N LYS A 21 -9.97 1.47 8.61
CA LYS A 21 -11.16 2.29 8.33
C LYS A 21 -10.84 3.79 8.34
N GLN A 22 -9.99 4.23 9.27
CA GLN A 22 -9.54 5.63 9.33
C GLN A 22 -8.73 6.02 8.09
N LEU A 23 -7.71 5.22 7.74
CA LEU A 23 -6.86 5.47 6.55
C LEU A 23 -7.69 5.46 5.27
N LEU A 24 -8.62 4.51 5.12
CA LEU A 24 -9.55 4.46 3.99
C LEU A 24 -10.38 5.74 3.86
N GLY A 25 -10.94 6.23 4.96
CA GLY A 25 -11.74 7.45 4.97
C GLY A 25 -10.94 8.68 4.51
N ILE A 26 -9.64 8.69 4.77
CA ILE A 26 -8.76 9.83 4.48
C ILE A 26 -8.26 9.82 3.04
N VAL A 27 -7.96 8.64 2.47
CA VAL A 27 -7.37 8.54 1.13
C VAL A 27 -8.38 8.27 0.02
N SER A 28 -9.58 7.76 0.34
CA SER A 28 -10.55 7.27 -0.65
C SER A 28 -10.94 8.30 -1.72
N GLN A 29 -11.20 9.56 -1.34
CA GLN A 29 -11.55 10.62 -2.30
C GLN A 29 -10.40 10.98 -3.23
N ASP A 30 -9.16 10.90 -2.74
CA ASP A 30 -7.98 11.17 -3.55
C ASP A 30 -7.66 9.99 -4.48
N PHE A 31 -7.87 8.77 -3.98
CA PHE A 31 -7.67 7.54 -4.75
C PHE A 31 -8.50 7.52 -6.04
N VAL A 32 -9.75 7.98 -6.02
CA VAL A 32 -10.61 8.02 -7.23
C VAL A 32 -9.92 8.76 -8.38
N LYS A 33 -9.23 9.87 -8.08
CA LYS A 33 -8.56 10.72 -9.08
C LYS A 33 -7.39 10.04 -9.78
N VAL A 34 -6.78 9.04 -9.14
CA VAL A 34 -5.56 8.36 -9.62
C VAL A 34 -5.78 6.89 -9.96
N SER A 35 -6.96 6.36 -9.68
CA SER A 35 -7.24 4.93 -9.66
C SER A 35 -6.97 4.24 -11.00
N ASP A 36 -7.26 4.90 -12.12
CA ASP A 36 -6.99 4.39 -13.47
C ASP A 36 -5.50 4.19 -13.73
N GLN A 37 -4.66 5.17 -13.38
CA GLN A 37 -3.21 5.09 -13.56
C GLN A 37 -2.62 4.00 -12.66
N LEU A 38 -3.14 3.84 -11.43
CA LEU A 38 -2.73 2.75 -10.53
C LEU A 38 -3.14 1.38 -11.08
N LYS A 39 -4.35 1.26 -11.63
CA LYS A 39 -4.85 0.02 -12.25
C LYS A 39 -3.98 -0.41 -13.43
N GLU A 40 -3.66 0.52 -14.32
CA GLU A 40 -2.80 0.25 -15.47
C GLU A 40 -1.37 -0.11 -15.02
N ALA A 41 -0.79 0.62 -14.06
CA ALA A 41 0.52 0.29 -13.51
C ALA A 41 0.52 -1.12 -12.88
N SER A 42 -0.54 -1.47 -12.14
CA SER A 42 -0.72 -2.79 -11.53
C SER A 42 -0.75 -3.88 -12.60
N TYR A 43 -1.50 -3.66 -13.68
CA TYR A 43 -1.55 -4.57 -14.82
C TYR A 43 -0.17 -4.75 -15.47
N GLN A 44 0.57 -3.66 -15.71
CA GLN A 44 1.91 -3.72 -16.32
C GLN A 44 2.94 -4.44 -15.45
N ILE A 45 2.93 -4.21 -14.12
CA ILE A 45 3.82 -4.89 -13.17
C ILE A 45 3.62 -6.41 -13.24
N ARG A 46 2.36 -6.86 -13.24
CA ARG A 46 2.01 -8.28 -13.33
C ARG A 46 2.33 -8.86 -14.70
N LYS A 47 1.92 -8.19 -15.77
CA LYS A 47 2.12 -8.64 -17.16
C LYS A 47 3.59 -8.82 -17.52
N ARG A 48 4.47 -7.96 -17.01
CA ARG A 48 5.91 -8.04 -17.24
C ARG A 48 6.63 -9.02 -16.31
N GLY A 49 5.91 -9.64 -15.38
CA GLY A 49 6.45 -10.64 -14.46
C GLY A 49 7.29 -10.06 -13.33
N PHE A 50 7.18 -8.75 -13.04
CA PHE A 50 7.94 -8.14 -11.93
C PHE A 50 7.41 -8.56 -10.56
N SER A 51 6.09 -8.64 -10.41
CA SER A 51 5.45 -9.12 -9.20
C SER A 51 4.00 -9.48 -9.48
N THR A 52 3.47 -10.48 -8.77
CA THR A 52 2.02 -10.77 -8.71
C THR A 52 1.30 -9.97 -7.62
N HIS A 53 2.04 -9.30 -6.74
CA HIS A 53 1.56 -8.53 -5.60
C HIS A 53 2.08 -7.08 -5.67
N PRO A 54 1.60 -6.27 -6.63
CA PRO A 54 1.92 -4.85 -6.69
C PRO A 54 1.37 -4.11 -5.45
N ILE A 55 2.17 -3.21 -4.87
CA ILE A 55 1.75 -2.40 -3.73
C ILE A 55 1.96 -0.94 -4.10
N PHE A 56 0.96 -0.10 -3.90
CA PHE A 56 1.09 1.33 -4.11
C PHE A 56 1.22 2.04 -2.78
N VAL A 57 2.12 3.02 -2.69
CA VAL A 57 2.30 3.82 -1.47
C VAL A 57 1.65 5.17 -1.65
N ALA A 58 0.67 5.49 -0.82
CA ALA A 58 0.08 6.83 -0.73
C ALA A 58 0.72 7.59 0.43
N VAL A 59 1.38 8.71 0.14
CA VAL A 59 2.07 9.51 1.16
C VAL A 59 2.03 11.00 0.84
N GLN A 60 1.92 11.85 1.87
CA GLN A 60 1.94 13.31 1.71
C GLN A 60 3.33 13.93 1.89
N LYS A 61 4.25 13.22 2.54
CA LYS A 61 5.66 13.60 2.74
C LYS A 61 6.56 12.81 1.80
N GLU A 62 7.71 13.37 1.45
CA GLU A 62 8.71 12.65 0.66
C GLU A 62 9.31 11.50 1.47
N ILE A 63 9.40 10.31 0.84
CA ILE A 63 9.98 9.10 1.40
C ILE A 63 10.73 8.32 0.32
N GLU A 64 11.67 7.49 0.74
CA GLU A 64 12.46 6.61 -0.11
C GLU A 64 11.87 5.19 -0.19
N LEU A 65 10.57 5.04 -0.45
CA LEU A 65 9.89 3.75 -0.61
C LEU A 65 9.12 3.72 -1.94
N GLY A 66 9.41 2.73 -2.78
CA GLY A 66 8.86 2.65 -4.13
C GLY A 66 9.33 3.77 -5.07
N VAL A 67 8.88 3.68 -6.31
CA VAL A 67 9.18 4.62 -7.40
C VAL A 67 8.00 5.58 -7.57
N LEU A 68 8.27 6.89 -7.63
CA LEU A 68 7.21 7.88 -7.86
C LEU A 68 6.46 7.58 -9.17
N LEU A 69 5.15 7.40 -9.07
CA LEU A 69 4.27 7.16 -10.22
C LEU A 69 3.42 8.38 -10.52
N ILE A 70 2.85 9.00 -9.48
CA ILE A 70 2.03 10.21 -9.57
C ILE A 70 2.46 11.12 -8.42
N GLY A 71 3.04 12.27 -8.78
CA GLY A 71 3.36 13.33 -7.84
C GLY A 71 2.10 14.04 -7.34
N LYS A 72 2.26 14.74 -6.22
CA LYS A 72 1.21 15.58 -5.66
C LYS A 72 0.78 16.62 -6.71
N THR A 73 -0.52 16.90 -6.80
CA THR A 73 -1.17 17.86 -7.71
C THR A 73 -1.15 17.52 -9.20
N GLU A 74 -0.58 16.39 -9.63
CA GLU A 74 -0.53 16.02 -11.06
C GLU A 74 -1.91 15.69 -11.64
N LEU A 75 -2.80 15.10 -10.83
CA LEU A 75 -4.17 14.74 -11.17
C LEU A 75 -5.15 15.32 -10.14
N GLU A 76 -4.89 16.58 -9.71
CA GLU A 76 -5.65 17.25 -8.63
C GLU A 76 -5.63 16.47 -7.29
N ASN A 77 -4.67 15.55 -7.15
CA ASN A 77 -4.44 14.69 -6.02
C ASN A 77 -3.62 15.39 -4.92
N GLU A 78 -3.94 15.11 -3.67
CA GLU A 78 -3.25 15.67 -2.50
C GLU A 78 -2.14 14.75 -1.98
N TRP A 79 -2.13 13.49 -2.41
CA TRP A 79 -1.18 12.46 -2.02
C TRP A 79 -0.24 12.14 -3.18
N SER A 80 1.03 11.88 -2.90
CA SER A 80 1.90 11.25 -3.90
C SER A 80 1.67 9.74 -3.88
N TYR A 81 1.59 9.15 -5.06
CA TYR A 81 1.43 7.71 -5.25
C TYR A 81 2.69 7.12 -5.85
N ARG A 82 3.22 6.09 -5.20
CA ARG A 82 4.47 5.43 -5.58
C ARG A 82 4.23 3.96 -5.86
N ALA A 83 4.80 3.43 -6.94
CA ALA A 83 4.70 2.03 -7.29
C ALA A 83 5.79 1.23 -6.56
N SER A 84 5.38 0.13 -5.93
CA SER A 84 6.22 -0.82 -5.21
C SER A 84 5.61 -2.23 -5.36
N MET A 85 6.15 -3.20 -4.62
CA MET A 85 5.74 -4.59 -4.63
C MET A 85 6.07 -5.26 -3.30
N LEU A 86 5.37 -6.36 -2.99
CA LEU A 86 5.59 -7.13 -1.76
C LEU A 86 7.08 -7.45 -1.50
N ASP A 87 7.84 -7.75 -2.55
CA ASP A 87 9.28 -8.06 -2.43
C ASP A 87 10.08 -6.89 -1.83
N GLU A 88 9.81 -5.64 -2.22
CA GLU A 88 10.47 -4.46 -1.63
C GLU A 88 10.11 -4.32 -0.14
N PHE A 89 8.86 -4.58 0.23
CA PHE A 89 8.41 -4.53 1.62
C PHE A 89 9.07 -5.62 2.49
N ILE A 90 9.29 -6.81 1.93
CA ILE A 90 10.04 -7.88 2.60
C ILE A 90 11.51 -7.49 2.75
N GLN A 91 12.16 -7.05 1.66
CA GLN A 91 13.57 -6.65 1.67
C GLN A 91 13.87 -5.52 2.66
N ARG A 92 12.91 -4.61 2.86
CA ARG A 92 13.00 -3.50 3.81
C ARG A 92 12.54 -3.84 5.22
N ASN A 93 12.18 -5.10 5.50
CA ASN A 93 11.61 -5.57 6.77
C ASN A 93 10.35 -4.81 7.21
N LEU A 94 9.57 -4.30 6.25
CA LEU A 94 8.24 -3.70 6.50
C LEU A 94 7.14 -4.77 6.59
N VAL A 95 7.40 -5.95 6.02
CA VAL A 95 6.59 -7.16 6.17
C VAL A 95 7.49 -8.25 6.72
N GLY A 96 7.19 -8.74 7.92
CA GLY A 96 7.93 -9.83 8.55
C GLY A 96 7.79 -11.14 7.77
N LEU A 97 8.84 -11.97 7.78
CA LEU A 97 8.87 -13.24 7.03
C LEU A 97 7.70 -14.16 7.39
N GLU A 98 7.32 -14.18 8.67
CA GLU A 98 6.19 -14.95 9.19
C GLU A 98 4.83 -14.50 8.67
N SER A 99 4.70 -13.23 8.26
CA SER A 99 3.45 -12.63 7.81
C SER A 99 3.29 -12.69 6.29
N ILE A 100 4.31 -13.14 5.55
CA ILE A 100 4.29 -13.20 4.08
C ILE A 100 3.16 -14.11 3.59
N GLU A 101 3.04 -15.31 4.16
CA GLU A 101 2.02 -16.27 3.71
C GLU A 101 0.62 -15.73 3.97
N LEU A 102 0.39 -15.18 5.17
CA LEU A 102 -0.88 -14.55 5.54
C LEU A 102 -1.21 -13.36 4.62
N PHE A 103 -0.23 -12.51 4.32
CA PHE A 103 -0.41 -11.38 3.42
C PHE A 103 -0.81 -11.86 2.01
N LYS A 104 -0.15 -12.89 1.48
CA LYS A 104 -0.47 -13.47 0.17
C LYS A 104 -1.84 -14.13 0.14
N GLU A 105 -2.23 -14.84 1.20
CA GLU A 105 -3.56 -15.46 1.31
C GLU A 105 -4.68 -14.42 1.32
N ASN A 106 -4.46 -13.28 1.99
CA ASN A 106 -5.43 -12.20 2.10
C ASN A 106 -5.30 -11.14 0.99
N TYR A 107 -4.35 -11.33 0.06
CA TYR A 107 -4.13 -10.39 -1.02
C TYR A 107 -5.28 -10.44 -2.02
N LYS A 108 -5.99 -9.32 -2.18
CA LYS A 108 -7.16 -9.26 -3.07
C LYS A 108 -6.77 -9.27 -4.54
N ASN A 109 -7.70 -9.69 -5.39
CA ASN A 109 -7.52 -9.71 -6.85
C ASN A 109 -7.06 -8.33 -7.37
N PRO A 110 -5.83 -8.23 -7.91
CA PRO A 110 -5.25 -6.94 -8.32
C PRO A 110 -5.81 -6.38 -9.63
N ASP A 111 -6.72 -7.10 -10.30
CA ASP A 111 -7.56 -6.58 -11.39
C ASP A 111 -8.79 -5.81 -10.87
N GLU A 112 -9.25 -6.13 -9.65
CA GLU A 112 -10.45 -5.54 -9.03
C GLU A 112 -10.10 -4.58 -7.89
N TYR A 113 -9.01 -4.82 -7.19
CA TYR A 113 -8.58 -4.06 -6.01
C TYR A 113 -7.17 -3.50 -6.17
N CYS A 114 -6.97 -2.29 -5.66
CA CYS A 114 -5.65 -1.72 -5.41
C CYS A 114 -5.19 -2.10 -3.99
N CYS A 115 -4.00 -2.68 -3.86
CA CYS A 115 -3.31 -2.79 -2.57
C CYS A 115 -2.56 -1.48 -2.30
N LEU A 116 -3.03 -0.71 -1.32
CA LEU A 116 -2.50 0.60 -0.98
C LEU A 116 -1.90 0.58 0.42
N PHE A 117 -0.63 0.93 0.53
CA PHE A 117 0.04 1.24 1.80
C PHE A 117 -0.05 2.74 2.03
N VAL A 118 -0.89 3.16 2.97
CA VAL A 118 -1.15 4.58 3.26
C VAL A 118 -0.29 5.00 4.44
N ILE A 119 0.41 6.12 4.33
CA ILE A 119 1.24 6.69 5.41
C ILE A 119 0.75 8.10 5.73
N GLN A 120 0.26 8.29 6.94
CA GLN A 120 -0.25 9.56 7.43
C GLN A 120 0.22 9.86 8.86
N GLY A 121 1.15 10.80 9.00
CA GLY A 121 1.71 11.13 10.31
C GLY A 121 2.38 9.89 10.91
N ASP A 122 1.93 9.49 12.10
CA ASP A 122 2.40 8.30 12.81
C ASP A 122 1.62 7.02 12.44
N PHE A 123 0.60 7.12 11.59
CA PHE A 123 -0.21 5.98 11.15
C PHE A 123 0.27 5.48 9.79
N ALA A 124 0.42 4.16 9.67
CA ALA A 124 0.61 3.50 8.39
C ALA A 124 -0.19 2.20 8.36
N GLY A 125 -0.64 1.78 7.18
CA GLY A 125 -1.44 0.56 7.06
C GLY A 125 -1.73 0.13 5.63
N PHE A 126 -2.00 -1.16 5.48
CA PHE A 126 -2.42 -1.73 4.20
C PHE A 126 -3.94 -1.69 4.11
N ILE A 127 -4.44 -1.14 3.01
CA ILE A 127 -5.85 -1.18 2.67
C ILE A 127 -6.02 -1.70 1.24
N PHE A 128 -7.13 -2.40 1.01
CA PHE A 128 -7.53 -2.82 -0.33
C PHE A 128 -8.76 -2.04 -0.77
N ILE A 129 -8.58 -1.14 -1.73
CA ILE A 129 -9.65 -0.30 -2.28
C ILE A 129 -10.07 -0.88 -3.63
N PRO A 130 -11.37 -1.14 -3.88
CA PRO A 130 -11.82 -1.54 -5.22
C PRO A 130 -11.55 -0.41 -6.21
N TYR A 131 -11.11 -0.73 -7.43
CA TYR A 131 -11.08 0.26 -8.50
C TYR A 131 -12.52 0.71 -8.81
N PRO A 132 -12.76 2.00 -9.10
CA PRO A 132 -14.06 2.45 -9.57
C PRO A 132 -14.50 1.66 -10.80
N GLU A 133 -15.79 1.36 -10.87
CA GLU A 133 -16.42 0.92 -12.11
C GLU A 133 -16.65 2.15 -13.01
N ASP A 134 -16.45 1.98 -14.31
CA ASP A 134 -16.69 3.01 -15.34
C ASP A 134 -18.18 3.43 -15.39
#